data_AF-A0A533UVQ6-F1
#
_entry.id   AF-A0A533UVQ6-F1
#
_cell.length_a   1.000
_cell.length_b   1.000
_cell.length_c   1.000
_cell.angle_alpha   90.00
_cell.angle_beta   90.00
_cell.angle_gamma   90.00
#
_symmetry.space_group_name_H-M   'P 1'
#
loop_
_entity.id
_entity.type
_entity.pdbx_description
1 polymer ?
#
loop_
_entity_poly.entity_id
_entity_poly.type
_entity_poly.pdbx_seq_one_letter_code
_entity_poly.pdbx_strand_id
1 'polypeptide(L)'
;MNVKTGDKVKIEYTGTLDDGTIFDSSEDHGKPLEFQVGSGHVIKGFDDAILDMKKGDEKEFSVSPSQGYGEHDPTLVQKVPKEIFPKDTELVPGLAFEAGLPTGERIPAMITAIEGGLVSVDLNHPLAG
;
A
#
# COMPACT_ATOMS: atom_id res chain seq x y z
N MET A 1 27.11 13.41 -6.77
CA MET A 1 26.75 12.13 -7.41
C MET A 1 25.24 12.08 -7.44
N ASN A 2 24.67 11.70 -8.59
CA ASN A 2 23.24 11.55 -8.78
C ASN A 2 22.85 10.10 -8.44
N VAL A 3 21.64 9.92 -7.90
CA VAL A 3 21.05 8.61 -7.62
C VAL A 3 20.76 7.88 -8.94
N LYS A 4 21.12 6.59 -8.99
CA LYS A 4 20.87 5.70 -10.14
C LYS A 4 20.30 4.36 -9.68
N THR A 5 19.64 3.67 -10.62
CA THR A 5 19.21 2.28 -10.42
C THR A 5 20.36 1.41 -9.92
N GLY A 6 20.11 0.66 -8.85
CA GLY A 6 21.09 -0.21 -8.19
C GLY A 6 21.84 0.46 -7.04
N ASP A 7 21.78 1.78 -6.88
CA ASP A 7 22.37 2.47 -5.74
C ASP A 7 21.57 2.18 -4.46
N LYS A 8 22.27 2.09 -3.33
CA LYS A 8 21.64 2.08 -2.01
C LYS A 8 21.50 3.51 -1.51
N VAL A 9 20.27 3.92 -1.25
CA VAL A 9 19.95 5.26 -0.76
C VAL A 9 19.29 5.19 0.59
N LYS A 10 19.44 6.27 1.35
CA LYS A 10 18.77 6.49 2.61
C LYS A 10 17.98 7.78 2.51
N ILE A 11 16.66 7.69 2.63
CA ILE A 11 15.74 8.79 2.36
C ILE A 11 14.80 8.97 3.55
N GLU A 12 14.63 10.22 3.95
CA GLU A 12 13.52 10.63 4.81
C GLU A 12 12.33 10.97 3.90
N TYR A 13 11.17 10.44 4.21
CA TYR A 13 9.96 10.59 3.40
C TYR A 13 8.73 10.74 4.29
N THR A 14 7.73 11.42 3.75
CA THR A 14 6.40 11.52 4.32
C THR A 14 5.40 11.26 3.20
N GLY A 15 4.68 10.15 3.30
CA GLY A 15 3.60 9.78 2.41
C GLY A 15 2.29 10.39 2.90
N THR A 16 1.65 11.19 2.04
CA THR A 16 0.32 11.76 2.28
C THR A 16 -0.67 11.28 1.22
N LEU A 17 -1.92 11.11 1.63
CA LEU A 17 -3.05 10.92 0.72
C LEU A 17 -3.52 12.28 0.17
N ASP A 18 -4.34 12.29 -0.89
CA ASP A 18 -4.87 13.51 -1.50
C ASP A 18 -5.67 14.41 -0.54
N ASP A 19 -6.20 13.83 0.55
CA ASP A 19 -6.89 14.56 1.60
C ASP A 19 -5.96 15.20 2.66
N GLY A 20 -4.64 14.99 2.52
CA GLY A 20 -3.61 15.46 3.44
C GLY A 20 -3.33 14.51 4.62
N THR A 21 -4.02 13.36 4.69
CA THR A 21 -3.76 12.36 5.72
C THR A 21 -2.40 11.72 5.51
N ILE A 22 -1.52 11.80 6.51
CA ILE A 22 -0.23 11.10 6.50
C ILE A 22 -0.50 9.61 6.68
N PHE A 23 -0.19 8.80 5.66
CA PHE A 23 -0.36 7.35 5.73
C PHE A 23 0.91 6.64 6.21
N ASP A 24 2.08 7.22 5.95
CA ASP A 24 3.37 6.67 6.37
C ASP A 24 4.43 7.77 6.42
N SER A 25 5.37 7.70 7.37
CA SER A 25 6.47 8.66 7.42
C SER A 25 7.71 8.05 8.06
N SER A 26 8.91 8.34 7.54
CA SER A 26 10.15 7.86 8.14
C SER A 26 10.37 8.37 9.56
N GLU A 27 9.78 9.52 9.91
CA GLU A 27 9.79 10.06 11.27
C GLU A 27 9.04 9.14 12.25
N ASP A 28 7.91 8.56 11.85
CA ASP A 28 7.13 7.62 12.68
C ASP A 28 7.92 6.35 13.00
N HIS A 29 8.72 5.87 12.02
CA HIS A 29 9.61 4.73 12.21
C HIS A 29 10.91 5.07 12.95
N GLY A 30 11.16 6.36 13.24
CA GLY A 30 12.35 6.87 13.93
C GLY A 30 13.68 6.63 13.17
N LYS A 31 13.60 6.23 11.90
CA LYS A 31 14.77 5.96 11.05
C LYS A 31 14.42 6.23 9.59
N PRO A 32 15.37 6.77 8.80
CA PRO A 32 15.19 6.92 7.37
C PRO A 32 15.02 5.57 6.67
N LEU A 33 14.27 5.54 5.57
CA LEU A 33 14.10 4.36 4.74
C LEU A 33 15.38 4.08 3.96
N GLU A 34 15.90 2.87 4.08
CA GLU A 34 17.07 2.41 3.33
C GLU A 34 16.66 1.31 2.36
N PHE A 35 16.83 1.58 1.06
CA PHE A 35 16.46 0.63 0.01
C PHE A 35 17.39 0.76 -1.20
N GLN A 36 17.30 -0.19 -2.11
CA GLN A 36 18.05 -0.18 -3.36
C GLN A 36 17.15 0.33 -4.49
N VAL A 37 17.60 1.37 -5.20
CA VAL A 37 16.79 2.03 -6.23
C VAL A 37 16.53 1.07 -7.40
N GLY A 38 15.27 0.95 -7.80
CA GLY A 38 14.84 0.07 -8.89
C GLY A 38 14.83 -1.41 -8.54
N SER A 39 14.92 -1.77 -7.26
CA SER A 39 14.73 -3.17 -6.83
C SER A 39 13.26 -3.54 -6.62
N GLY A 40 12.33 -2.59 -6.77
CA GLY A 40 10.90 -2.81 -6.48
C GLY A 40 10.57 -2.94 -4.98
N HIS A 41 11.45 -2.46 -4.09
CA HIS A 41 11.13 -2.39 -2.64
C HIS A 41 10.15 -1.27 -2.31
N VAL A 42 10.06 -0.25 -3.18
CA VAL A 42 9.14 0.88 -3.07
C VAL A 42 8.25 0.93 -4.31
N ILE A 43 7.19 1.72 -4.25
CA ILE A 43 6.31 1.97 -5.39
C ILE A 43 7.10 2.53 -6.58
N LYS A 44 6.70 2.15 -7.80
CA LYS A 44 7.42 2.53 -9.02
C LYS A 44 7.58 4.04 -9.17
N GLY A 45 6.54 4.81 -8.82
CA GLY A 45 6.58 6.26 -8.86
C GLY A 45 7.62 6.87 -7.92
N PHE A 46 7.86 6.25 -6.76
CA PHE A 46 8.89 6.67 -5.83
C PHE A 46 10.27 6.38 -6.40
N ASP A 47 10.49 5.15 -6.88
CA ASP A 47 11.74 4.74 -7.52
C ASP A 47 12.11 5.68 -8.68
N ASP A 48 11.14 6.01 -9.55
CA ASP A 48 11.33 6.92 -10.67
C ASP A 48 11.56 8.38 -10.22
N ALA A 49 10.88 8.83 -9.16
CA ALA A 49 10.95 10.22 -8.71
C ALA A 49 12.31 10.58 -8.11
N ILE A 50 12.99 9.61 -7.49
CA ILE A 50 14.29 9.80 -6.85
C ILE A 50 15.47 9.64 -7.82
N LEU A 51 15.23 9.16 -9.04
CA LEU A 51 16.27 9.14 -10.07
C LEU A 51 16.78 10.56 -10.31
N ASP A 52 18.10 10.67 -10.50
CA ASP A 52 18.80 11.93 -10.68
C ASP A 52 18.82 12.90 -9.50
N MET A 53 18.21 12.57 -8.36
CA MET A 53 18.36 13.35 -7.13
C MET A 53 19.79 13.27 -6.61
N LYS A 54 20.23 14.30 -5.88
CA LYS A 54 21.52 14.32 -5.19
C LYS A 54 21.30 14.23 -3.69
N LYS A 55 22.35 13.84 -2.98
CA LYS A 55 22.35 13.80 -1.52
C LYS A 55 22.05 15.20 -0.96
N GLY A 56 20.99 15.30 -0.15
CA GLY A 56 20.53 16.55 0.46
C GLY A 56 19.49 17.30 -0.38
N ASP A 57 19.11 16.79 -1.55
CA ASP A 57 17.98 17.33 -2.30
C ASP A 57 16.67 16.90 -1.64
N GLU A 58 15.71 17.81 -1.63
CA GLU A 58 14.33 17.56 -1.24
C GLU A 58 13.44 17.74 -2.47
N LYS A 59 12.45 16.86 -2.64
CA LYS A 59 11.55 16.88 -3.77
C LYS A 59 10.18 16.39 -3.36
N GLU A 60 9.17 17.19 -3.68
CA GLU A 60 7.77 16.79 -3.60
C GLU A 60 7.32 16.27 -4.98
N PHE A 61 6.60 15.15 -4.98
CA PHE A 61 6.06 14.56 -6.19
C PHE A 61 4.75 13.82 -5.87
N SER A 62 3.80 13.89 -6.79
CA SER A 62 2.57 13.11 -6.72
C SER A 62 2.74 11.83 -7.54
N VAL A 63 2.35 10.69 -6.94
CA VAL A 63 2.37 9.39 -7.61
C VAL A 63 0.95 9.04 -7.99
N SER A 64 0.71 8.80 -9.28
CA SER A 64 -0.60 8.30 -9.72
C SER A 64 -0.86 6.90 -9.15
N PRO A 65 -2.12 6.48 -8.94
CA PRO A 65 -2.44 5.18 -8.35
C PRO A 65 -1.75 4.02 -9.10
N SER A 66 -1.75 4.08 -10.44
CA SER A 66 -1.06 3.10 -11.31
C SER A 66 0.45 2.98 -11.11
N GLN A 67 1.12 4.04 -10.63
CA GLN A 67 2.55 4.05 -10.29
C GLN A 67 2.81 3.86 -8.79
N GLY A 68 1.75 3.93 -7.98
CA GLY A 68 1.74 3.79 -6.54
C GLY A 68 1.39 2.35 -6.14
N TYR A 69 0.21 2.21 -5.57
CA TYR A 69 -0.31 0.95 -5.02
C TYR A 69 -1.36 0.27 -5.91
N GLY A 70 -1.57 0.79 -7.13
CA GLY A 70 -2.59 0.32 -8.08
C GLY A 70 -3.84 1.20 -8.07
N GLU A 71 -4.64 1.08 -9.11
CA GLU A 71 -6.00 1.63 -9.12
C GLU A 71 -6.89 0.74 -8.24
N HIS A 72 -7.87 1.35 -7.58
CA HIS A 72 -8.94 0.60 -6.92
C HIS A 72 -9.71 -0.20 -7.96
N ASP A 73 -9.56 -1.52 -7.93
CA ASP A 73 -10.24 -2.41 -8.86
C ASP A 73 -11.52 -2.94 -8.18
N PRO A 74 -12.72 -2.49 -8.62
CA PRO A 74 -13.97 -2.97 -8.06
C PRO A 74 -14.21 -4.47 -8.32
N THR A 75 -13.48 -5.09 -9.26
CA THR A 75 -13.55 -6.54 -9.50
C THR A 75 -12.80 -7.37 -8.46
N LEU A 76 -11.88 -6.75 -7.72
CA LEU A 76 -11.22 -7.35 -6.56
C LEU A 76 -12.09 -7.36 -5.30
N VAL A 77 -13.26 -6.70 -5.34
CA VAL A 77 -14.26 -6.78 -4.27
C VAL A 77 -15.05 -8.08 -4.40
N GLN A 78 -14.70 -9.07 -3.58
CA GLN A 78 -15.31 -10.39 -3.55
C GLN A 78 -16.42 -10.46 -2.48
N LYS A 79 -17.58 -11.03 -2.84
CA LYS A 79 -18.63 -11.32 -1.86
C LYS A 79 -18.47 -12.75 -1.37
N VAL A 80 -18.09 -12.90 -0.11
CA VAL A 80 -17.89 -14.21 0.50
C VAL A 80 -18.91 -14.45 1.61
N PRO A 81 -19.41 -15.68 1.81
CA PRO A 81 -20.32 -15.99 2.90
C PRO A 81 -19.65 -15.77 4.26
N LYS A 82 -20.32 -15.15 5.22
CA LYS A 82 -19.77 -14.97 6.57
C LYS A 82 -19.35 -16.27 7.27
N GLU A 83 -19.85 -17.41 6.78
CA GLU A 83 -19.54 -18.75 7.27
C GLU A 83 -18.10 -19.19 7.02
N ILE A 84 -17.41 -18.59 6.03
CA ILE A 84 -16.00 -18.90 5.77
C ILE A 84 -15.08 -18.25 6.83
N PHE A 85 -15.58 -17.21 7.50
CA PHE A 85 -14.82 -16.53 8.52
C PHE A 85 -14.88 -17.29 9.84
N PRO A 86 -13.80 -17.22 10.64
CA PRO A 86 -13.82 -17.76 11.99
C PRO A 86 -14.96 -17.13 12.79
N LYS A 87 -15.70 -17.92 13.56
CA LYS A 87 -16.79 -17.42 14.43
C LYS A 87 -16.28 -16.44 15.52
N ASP A 88 -14.98 -16.44 15.77
CA ASP A 88 -14.31 -15.56 16.72
C ASP A 88 -13.94 -14.19 16.11
N THR A 89 -14.15 -14.00 14.81
CA THR A 89 -13.84 -12.75 14.11
C THR A 89 -15.07 -11.85 14.04
N GLU A 90 -14.96 -10.64 14.60
CA GLU A 90 -15.96 -9.59 14.43
C GLU A 90 -15.93 -9.06 12.99
N LEU A 91 -16.91 -9.50 12.19
CA LEU A 91 -17.09 -9.00 10.84
C LEU A 91 -17.76 -7.63 10.93
N VAL A 92 -16.98 -6.57 10.77
CA VAL A 92 -17.45 -5.18 10.74
C VAL A 92 -16.91 -4.48 9.49
N PRO A 93 -17.72 -3.65 8.80
CA PRO A 93 -17.21 -2.77 7.75
C PRO A 93 -16.08 -1.90 8.31
N GLY A 94 -14.97 -1.81 7.59
CA GLY A 94 -13.75 -1.15 8.04
C GLY A 94 -12.67 -2.11 8.56
N LEU A 95 -12.99 -3.38 8.81
CA LEU A 95 -12.01 -4.33 9.31
C LEU A 95 -11.00 -4.72 8.23
N ALA A 96 -9.73 -4.37 8.44
CA ALA A 96 -8.60 -4.89 7.68
C ALA A 96 -8.16 -6.25 8.23
N PHE A 97 -7.97 -7.24 7.37
CA PHE A 97 -7.54 -8.59 7.72
C PHE A 97 -6.69 -9.20 6.60
N GLU A 98 -5.91 -10.24 6.90
CA GLU A 98 -5.16 -10.97 5.86
C GLU A 98 -6.05 -12.05 5.23
N ALA A 99 -6.43 -11.87 3.97
CA ALA A 99 -7.10 -12.90 3.20
C ALA A 99 -6.09 -13.89 2.62
N GLY A 100 -6.27 -15.18 2.91
CA GLY A 100 -5.52 -16.25 2.28
C GLY A 100 -6.10 -16.58 0.91
N LEU A 101 -5.33 -16.38 -0.16
CA LEU A 101 -5.71 -16.78 -1.50
C LEU A 101 -5.51 -18.30 -1.71
N PRO A 102 -6.22 -18.93 -2.67
CA PRO A 102 -6.00 -20.32 -3.04
C PRO A 102 -4.57 -20.63 -3.52
N THR A 103 -3.81 -19.60 -3.91
CA THR A 103 -2.40 -19.69 -4.30
C THR A 103 -1.46 -19.86 -3.10
N GLY A 104 -1.95 -19.68 -1.87
CA GLY A 104 -1.16 -19.73 -0.64
C GLY A 104 -0.58 -18.36 -0.23
N GLU A 105 -0.77 -17.33 -1.04
CA GLU A 105 -0.41 -15.95 -0.71
C GLU A 105 -1.41 -15.35 0.28
N ARG A 106 -0.91 -14.52 1.20
CA ARG A 106 -1.73 -13.71 2.10
C ARG A 106 -1.69 -12.29 1.61
N ILE A 107 -2.85 -11.74 1.29
CA ILE A 107 -2.98 -10.35 0.87
C ILE A 107 -3.81 -9.57 1.89
N PRO A 108 -3.48 -8.29 2.13
CA PRO A 108 -4.33 -7.44 2.94
C PRO A 108 -5.70 -7.30 2.25
N ALA A 109 -6.76 -7.41 3.03
CA ALA A 109 -8.13 -7.31 2.59
C ALA A 109 -8.94 -6.49 3.60
N MET A 110 -10.00 -5.83 3.15
CA MET A 110 -10.83 -4.98 3.99
C MET A 110 -12.31 -5.32 3.82
N ILE A 111 -13.04 -5.43 4.92
CA ILE A 111 -14.50 -5.60 4.84
C ILE A 111 -15.13 -4.25 4.48
N THR A 112 -15.84 -4.18 3.36
CA THR A 112 -16.53 -2.95 2.93
C THR A 112 -18.00 -2.92 3.30
N ALA A 113 -18.66 -4.08 3.31
CA ALA A 113 -20.09 -4.18 3.63
C ALA A 113 -20.47 -5.59 4.08
N ILE A 114 -21.55 -5.71 4.85
CA ILE A 114 -22.11 -6.99 5.28
C ILE A 114 -23.63 -6.94 5.12
N GLU A 115 -24.17 -7.79 4.24
CA GLU A 115 -25.60 -7.81 3.92
C GLU A 115 -26.10 -9.25 3.78
N GLY A 116 -27.19 -9.58 4.47
CA GLY A 116 -27.89 -10.87 4.27
C GLY A 116 -27.06 -12.12 4.54
N GLY A 117 -25.94 -12.02 5.28
CA GLY A 117 -25.01 -13.13 5.51
C GLY A 117 -23.84 -13.22 4.53
N LEU A 118 -23.76 -12.32 3.55
CA LEU A 118 -22.61 -12.13 2.67
C LEU A 118 -21.77 -10.95 3.17
N VAL A 119 -20.46 -11.12 3.14
CA VAL A 119 -19.45 -10.11 3.48
C VAL A 119 -18.78 -9.69 2.19
N SER A 120 -18.82 -8.40 1.88
CA SER A 120 -18.05 -7.82 0.78
C SER A 120 -16.64 -7.54 1.29
N VAL A 121 -15.68 -8.22 0.69
CA VAL A 121 -14.26 -8.16 1.01
C VAL A 121 -13.56 -7.51 -0.16
N ASP A 122 -12.93 -6.39 0.11
CA ASP A 122 -12.07 -5.70 -0.81
C ASP A 122 -10.64 -6.26 -0.70
N LEU A 123 -10.12 -6.79 -1.80
CA LEU A 123 -8.76 -7.36 -1.89
C LEU A 123 -7.74 -6.34 -2.44
N ASN A 124 -8.13 -5.08 -2.63
CA ASN A 124 -7.21 -4.03 -3.07
C ASN A 124 -6.18 -3.72 -1.98
N HIS A 125 -5.02 -3.19 -2.41
CA HIS A 125 -4.04 -2.66 -1.47
C HIS A 125 -4.69 -1.53 -0.64
N PRO A 126 -4.42 -1.40 0.67
CA PRO A 126 -5.05 -0.37 1.52
C PRO A 126 -4.78 1.08 1.08
N LEU A 127 -3.82 1.28 0.17
CA LEU A 127 -3.43 2.56 -0.39
C LEU A 127 -3.70 2.63 -1.91
N ALA A 128 -4.43 1.66 -2.47
CA ALA A 128 -4.87 1.68 -3.87
C ALA A 128 -6.13 2.56 -4.00
N GLY A 129 -6.16 3.41 -5.03
CA GLY A 129 -7.16 4.47 -5.21
C GLY A 129 -6.51 5.81 -5.47
#